data_AF-A0AA43A4N7-F1
#
_entry.id   AF-A0AA43A4N7-F1
#
_cell.length_a   1.000
_cell.length_b   1.000
_cell.length_c   1.000
_cell.angle_alpha   90.00
_cell.angle_beta   90.00
_cell.angle_gamma   90.00
#
_symmetry.space_group_name_H-M   'P 1'
#
loop_
_entity.id
_entity.type
_entity.pdbx_description
1 polymer ?
#
loop_
_entity_poly.entity_id
_entity_poly.type
_entity_poly.pdbx_seq_one_letter_code
_entity_poly.pdbx_strand_id
1 'polypeptide(L)'
;MIYIGTTQDNGSAIYFDIHAAERQGRGMRFCGTLGDGSYEGEVLVEIGSNDCVTFADAWLGGSGFSEFMDRCSAEVLERALLDSVREMPFFQSRPSQPHSHSFPCLGSGVAEPLPLWKSCSG
;
A
#
# COMPACT_ATOMS: atom_id res chain seq x y z
N MET A 1 -4.64 -5.79 -0.90
CA MET A 1 -5.66 -5.80 -1.96
C MET A 1 -6.75 -4.76 -1.71
N ILE A 2 -7.03 -3.93 -2.70
CA ILE A 2 -8.04 -2.86 -2.72
C ILE A 2 -9.01 -3.15 -3.87
N TYR A 3 -10.30 -2.94 -3.64
CA TYR A 3 -11.30 -2.97 -4.71
C TYR A 3 -11.31 -1.64 -5.46
N ILE A 4 -11.13 -1.67 -6.78
CA ILE A 4 -11.03 -0.47 -7.63
C ILE A 4 -12.35 -0.20 -8.36
N GLY A 5 -13.06 -1.26 -8.78
CA GLY A 5 -14.30 -1.13 -9.53
C GLY A 5 -14.68 -2.42 -10.25
N THR A 6 -15.47 -2.29 -11.31
CA THR A 6 -15.79 -3.40 -12.22
C THR A 6 -15.46 -3.06 -13.66
N THR A 7 -15.10 -4.06 -14.45
CA THR A 7 -15.01 -3.95 -15.92
C THR A 7 -16.37 -3.60 -16.53
N GLN A 8 -16.36 -3.02 -17.74
CA GLN A 8 -17.59 -2.63 -18.43
C GLN A 8 -18.33 -3.83 -19.05
N ASP A 9 -17.59 -4.84 -19.51
CA ASP A 9 -18.15 -5.87 -20.38
C ASP A 9 -18.83 -7.02 -19.61
N ASN A 10 -18.17 -7.52 -18.58
CA ASN A 10 -18.60 -8.70 -17.82
C ASN A 10 -18.82 -8.43 -16.33
N GLY A 11 -18.57 -7.20 -15.87
CA GLY A 11 -18.72 -6.82 -14.46
C GLY A 11 -17.70 -7.49 -13.53
N SER A 12 -16.59 -8.01 -14.06
CA SER A 12 -15.50 -8.56 -13.25
C SER A 12 -14.95 -7.50 -12.29
N ALA A 13 -14.72 -7.89 -11.04
CA ALA A 13 -14.14 -7.00 -10.04
C ALA A 13 -12.68 -6.71 -10.37
N ILE A 14 -12.34 -5.43 -10.47
CA ILE A 14 -10.98 -4.94 -10.63
C ILE A 14 -10.39 -4.72 -9.25
N TYR A 15 -9.19 -5.25 -9.03
CA TYR A 15 -8.49 -5.15 -7.76
C TYR A 15 -7.06 -4.68 -7.94
N PHE A 16 -6.55 -3.98 -6.95
CA PHE A 16 -5.14 -3.58 -6.86
C PHE A 16 -4.51 -4.14 -5.59
N ASP A 17 -3.53 -5.01 -5.73
CA ASP A 17 -2.81 -5.61 -4.61
C ASP A 17 -1.43 -4.97 -4.45
N ILE A 18 -1.33 -4.05 -3.48
CA ILE A 18 -0.08 -3.37 -3.15
C ILE A 18 0.83 -4.31 -2.38
N HIS A 19 2.02 -4.57 -2.92
CA HIS A 19 3.06 -5.37 -2.28
C HIS A 19 4.25 -4.53 -1.80
N ALA A 20 4.43 -3.30 -2.29
CA ALA A 20 5.42 -2.36 -1.77
C ALA A 20 4.89 -0.92 -1.74
N ALA A 21 5.26 -0.19 -0.68
CA ALA A 21 4.94 1.23 -0.53
C ALA A 21 6.14 1.98 0.07
N GLU A 22 6.56 3.05 -0.60
CA GLU A 22 7.76 3.82 -0.25
C GLU A 22 7.46 5.31 -0.21
N ARG A 23 8.06 6.03 0.74
CA ARG A 23 7.97 7.49 0.80
C ARG A 23 9.05 8.12 -0.08
N GLN A 24 8.66 8.97 -1.03
CA GLN A 24 9.58 9.69 -1.89
C GLN A 24 9.48 11.20 -1.62
N GLY A 25 10.34 11.71 -0.73
CA GLY A 25 10.31 13.11 -0.30
C GLY A 25 8.99 13.49 0.37
N ARG A 26 8.19 14.34 -0.31
CA ARG A 26 6.84 14.73 0.13
C ARG A 26 5.72 13.83 -0.41
N GLY A 27 6.05 12.90 -1.30
CA GLY A 27 5.12 11.97 -1.94
C GLY A 27 5.25 10.53 -1.47
N MET A 28 4.47 9.67 -2.10
CA MET A 28 4.41 8.22 -1.88
C MET A 28 4.44 7.50 -3.21
N ARG A 29 5.02 6.30 -3.21
CA ARG A 29 5.12 5.39 -4.34
C ARG A 29 4.58 4.03 -3.93
N PHE A 30 3.69 3.46 -4.72
CA PHE A 30 3.06 2.17 -4.46
C PHE A 30 3.28 1.25 -5.65
N CYS A 31 3.87 0.09 -5.40
CA CYS A 31 3.99 -0.98 -6.38
C CYS A 31 3.00 -2.08 -6.03
N GLY A 32 2.30 -2.57 -7.03
CA GLY A 32 1.33 -3.64 -6.84
C GLY A 32 0.89 -4.27 -8.13
N THR A 33 0.13 -5.35 -8.00
CA THR A 33 -0.46 -6.06 -9.13
C THR A 33 -1.91 -5.59 -9.31
N LEU A 34 -2.28 -5.22 -10.53
CA LEU A 34 -3.64 -4.87 -10.91
C LEU A 34 -4.24 -6.02 -11.72
N GLY A 35 -5.48 -6.40 -11.43
CA GLY A 35 -6.15 -7.44 -12.21
C GLY A 35 -7.66 -7.47 -12.09
N ASP A 36 -8.28 -8.29 -12.94
CA ASP A 36 -9.72 -8.59 -12.98
C ASP A 36 -10.02 -10.11 -12.90
N GLY A 37 -8.99 -10.91 -12.61
CA GLY A 37 -9.02 -12.37 -12.60
C GLY A 37 -8.80 -13.04 -13.96
N SER A 38 -8.82 -12.27 -15.06
CA SER A 38 -8.44 -12.74 -16.40
C SER A 38 -7.12 -12.13 -16.87
N TYR A 39 -6.79 -10.96 -16.37
CA TYR A 39 -5.52 -10.27 -16.53
C TYR A 39 -4.93 -9.91 -15.17
N GLU A 40 -3.60 -10.00 -15.06
CA GLU A 40 -2.81 -9.52 -13.93
C GLU A 40 -1.55 -8.85 -14.47
N GLY A 41 -1.28 -7.61 -14.05
CA GLY A 41 -0.10 -6.88 -14.50
C GLY A 41 0.43 -5.92 -13.43
N GLU A 42 1.71 -5.59 -13.55
CA GLU A 42 2.39 -4.75 -12.55
C GLU A 42 2.08 -3.26 -12.78
N VAL A 43 1.73 -2.59 -11.69
CA VAL A 43 1.35 -1.18 -11.68
C VAL A 43 2.11 -0.43 -10.60
N LEU A 44 2.57 0.74 -11.00
CA LEU A 44 3.20 1.73 -10.16
C LEU A 44 2.28 2.95 -10.02
N VAL A 45 1.96 3.34 -8.80
CA VAL A 45 1.19 4.55 -8.50
C VAL A 45 2.06 5.52 -7.72
N GLU A 46 2.20 6.76 -8.20
CA GLU A 46 2.97 7.82 -7.57
C GLU A 46 2.05 8.97 -7.18
N ILE A 47 2.11 9.39 -5.91
CA ILE A 47 1.32 10.49 -5.34
C ILE A 47 2.28 11.56 -4.82
N GLY A 48 2.14 12.82 -5.23
CA GLY A 48 3.01 13.91 -4.77
C GLY A 48 2.81 15.21 -5.53
N SER A 49 3.88 15.70 -6.17
CA SER A 49 3.82 16.92 -6.98
C SER A 49 3.15 16.71 -8.33
N ASN A 50 3.24 15.49 -8.87
CA ASN A 50 2.54 15.08 -10.06
C ASN A 50 2.09 13.64 -9.85
N ASP A 51 0.78 13.45 -9.79
CA ASP A 51 0.20 12.15 -9.54
C ASP A 51 0.13 11.38 -10.86
N CYS A 52 0.62 10.15 -10.88
CA CYS A 52 0.62 9.33 -12.08
C CYS A 52 0.48 7.84 -11.77
N VAL A 53 -0.01 7.12 -12.76
CA VAL A 53 -0.09 5.67 -12.79
C VAL A 53 0.74 5.18 -13.96
N THR A 54 1.55 4.16 -13.73
CA THR A 54 2.41 3.54 -14.74
C THR A 54 2.11 2.05 -14.79
N PHE A 55 1.66 1.57 -15.94
CA PHE A 55 1.44 0.15 -16.21
C PHE A 55 2.70 -0.44 -16.86
N ALA A 56 3.39 -1.35 -16.17
CA ALA A 56 4.66 -1.90 -16.67
C ALA A 56 4.46 -2.70 -17.97
N ASP A 57 3.36 -3.44 -18.05
CA ASP A 57 3.00 -4.31 -19.16
C ASP A 57 2.74 -3.55 -20.48
N ALA A 58 2.49 -2.24 -20.41
CA ALA A 58 2.34 -1.38 -21.59
C ALA A 58 3.56 -1.40 -22.51
N TRP A 59 4.75 -1.73 -22.00
CA TRP A 59 5.99 -1.81 -22.76
C TRP A 59 6.39 -3.23 -23.16
N LEU A 60 5.67 -4.25 -22.70
CA LEU A 60 5.99 -5.65 -22.93
C LEU A 60 5.37 -6.20 -24.23
N GLY A 61 4.44 -5.46 -24.85
CA GLY A 61 3.90 -5.78 -26.18
C GLY A 61 2.95 -6.99 -26.24
N GLY A 62 2.47 -7.48 -25.09
CA GLY A 62 1.46 -8.54 -25.02
C GLY A 62 0.03 -8.03 -25.28
N SER A 63 -0.85 -8.88 -25.82
CA SER A 63 -2.26 -8.50 -26.07
C SER A 63 -3.08 -8.35 -24.79
N GLY A 64 -2.71 -9.06 -23.72
CA GLY A 64 -3.46 -9.08 -22.46
C GLY A 64 -3.65 -7.69 -21.84
N PHE A 65 -2.62 -6.84 -21.89
CA PHE A 65 -2.73 -5.46 -21.42
C PHE A 65 -3.73 -4.64 -22.24
N SER A 66 -3.64 -4.69 -23.57
CA SER A 66 -4.58 -3.98 -24.46
C SER A 66 -6.01 -4.44 -24.23
N GLU A 67 -6.23 -5.76 -24.20
CA GLU A 67 -7.54 -6.35 -23.96
C GLU A 67 -8.11 -5.95 -22.60
N PHE A 68 -7.27 -5.86 -21.55
CA PHE A 68 -7.68 -5.39 -20.23
C PHE A 68 -8.05 -3.91 -20.23
N MET A 69 -7.25 -3.06 -20.88
CA MET A 69 -7.51 -1.62 -20.95
C MET A 69 -8.79 -1.30 -21.72
N ASP A 70 -9.09 -2.06 -22.78
CA ASP A 70 -10.33 -1.95 -23.55
C ASP A 70 -11.57 -2.21 -22.67
N ARG A 71 -11.48 -3.15 -21.71
CA ARG A 71 -12.58 -3.46 -20.76
C ARG A 71 -12.77 -2.43 -19.66
N CYS A 72 -11.73 -1.68 -19.29
CA CYS A 72 -11.72 -0.85 -18.08
C CYS A 72 -11.88 0.65 -18.35
N SER A 73 -11.57 1.12 -19.56
CA SER A 73 -11.29 2.52 -19.87
C SER A 73 -10.12 3.09 -19.06
N ALA A 74 -9.03 3.40 -19.76
CA ALA A 74 -7.76 3.83 -19.16
C ALA A 74 -7.92 4.98 -18.15
N GLU A 75 -8.59 6.06 -18.55
CA GLU A 75 -8.71 7.28 -17.75
C GLU A 75 -9.51 7.06 -16.46
N VAL A 76 -10.54 6.21 -16.52
CA VAL A 76 -11.39 5.90 -15.37
C VAL A 76 -10.61 5.04 -14.38
N LEU A 77 -9.91 4.03 -14.89
CA LEU A 77 -9.08 3.15 -14.09
C LEU A 77 -7.94 3.89 -13.39
N GLU A 78 -7.23 4.76 -14.11
CA GLU A 78 -6.16 5.58 -13.55
C GLU A 78 -6.68 6.49 -12.42
N ARG A 79 -7.80 7.18 -12.64
CA ARG A 79 -8.40 8.03 -11.62
C ARG A 79 -8.85 7.21 -10.40
N ALA A 80 -9.47 6.06 -10.62
CA ALA A 80 -9.90 5.18 -9.53
C ALA A 80 -8.73 4.66 -8.70
N LEU A 81 -7.59 4.34 -9.33
CA LEU A 81 -6.36 3.95 -8.63
C LEU A 81 -5.81 5.09 -7.77
N LEU A 82 -5.70 6.29 -8.35
CA LEU A 82 -5.21 7.47 -7.63
C LEU A 82 -6.08 7.81 -6.42
N ASP A 83 -7.40 7.82 -6.60
CA ASP A 83 -8.35 8.11 -5.52
C ASP A 83 -8.30 7.02 -4.43
N SER A 84 -8.27 5.74 -4.82
CA SER A 84 -8.19 4.62 -3.88
C SER A 84 -6.93 4.67 -3.01
N VAL A 85 -5.79 5.03 -3.60
CA VAL A 85 -4.51 5.09 -2.89
C VAL A 85 -4.45 6.34 -1.99
N ARG A 86 -5.03 7.48 -2.39
CA ARG A 86 -5.09 8.70 -1.58
C ARG A 86 -5.88 8.53 -0.29
N GLU A 87 -6.96 7.76 -0.34
CA GLU A 87 -7.79 7.46 0.84
C GLU A 87 -7.10 6.48 1.81
N MET A 88 -5.96 5.88 1.43
CA MET A 88 -5.24 4.99 2.33
C MET A 88 -4.62 5.77 3.51
N PRO A 89 -4.60 5.17 4.71
CA PRO A 89 -4.12 5.82 5.93
C PRO A 89 -2.61 6.10 5.93
N PHE A 90 -1.86 5.77 4.87
CA PHE A 90 -0.44 6.13 4.73
C PHE A 90 -0.20 7.64 4.66
N PHE A 91 -1.18 8.41 4.16
CA PHE A 91 -1.15 9.87 4.17
C PHE A 91 -1.59 10.47 5.50
N GLN A 92 -2.28 9.68 6.33
CA GLN A 92 -2.63 10.05 7.69
C GLN A 92 -1.40 9.82 8.55
N SER A 93 -0.54 10.83 8.56
CA SER A 93 0.51 11.02 9.55
C SER A 93 0.02 10.47 10.90
N ARG A 94 0.78 9.52 11.48
CA ARG A 94 0.61 9.17 12.90
C ARG A 94 0.35 10.48 13.66
N PRO A 95 -0.67 10.56 14.54
CA PRO A 95 -0.66 11.60 15.55
C PRO A 95 0.72 11.49 16.19
N SER A 96 1.46 12.60 16.19
CA SER A 96 2.75 12.71 16.86
C SER A 96 2.57 12.15 18.27
N GLN A 97 2.99 10.91 18.50
CA GLN A 97 3.10 10.40 19.86
C GLN A 97 4.29 11.16 20.43
N PRO A 98 4.08 12.15 21.32
CA PRO A 98 5.21 12.79 21.96
C PRO A 98 5.78 11.73 22.90
N HIS A 99 7.02 11.33 22.67
CA HIS A 99 7.72 10.54 23.67
C HIS A 99 7.83 11.37 24.95
N SER A 100 7.19 10.86 25.98
CA SER A 100 7.70 10.76 27.34
C SER A 100 7.92 12.06 28.11
N HIS A 101 6.86 12.48 28.81
CA HIS A 101 7.04 13.01 30.17
C HIS A 101 6.24 12.17 31.16
N SER A 102 6.99 11.63 32.11
CA SER A 102 6.68 10.79 33.26
C SER A 102 5.40 11.17 34.00
N PHE A 103 4.50 10.22 34.27
CA PHE A 103 3.68 10.14 35.50
C PHE A 103 3.22 8.68 35.74
N PRO A 104 2.94 8.27 36.99
CA PRO A 104 3.29 6.95 37.50
C PRO A 104 2.20 5.91 37.20
N CYS A 105 2.59 4.82 36.52
CA CYS A 105 1.77 3.61 36.49
C CYS A 105 1.81 2.93 37.86
N LEU A 106 0.67 2.97 38.57
CA LEU A 106 0.39 2.00 39.61
C LEU A 106 0.25 0.61 38.96
N GLY A 107 1.30 -0.19 39.17
CA GLY A 107 1.20 -1.62 39.47
C GLY A 107 0.47 -2.52 38.48
N SER A 108 1.21 -3.05 37.51
CA SER A 108 1.19 -4.50 37.27
C SER A 108 2.52 -4.90 36.64
N GLY A 109 3.54 -5.06 37.49
CA GLY A 109 4.86 -5.50 37.10
C GLY A 109 4.90 -7.02 37.08
N VAL A 110 4.85 -7.63 35.90
CA VAL A 110 5.48 -8.94 35.71
C VAL A 110 6.97 -8.66 35.55
N ALA A 111 7.70 -8.81 36.65
CA ALA A 111 9.15 -8.77 36.62
C ALA A 111 9.66 -10.15 36.19
N GLU A 112 10.39 -10.22 35.07
CA GLU A 112 11.17 -11.42 34.77
C GLU A 112 12.30 -11.55 35.82
N PRO A 113 12.51 -12.75 36.38
CA PRO A 113 13.58 -12.95 37.36
C PRO A 113 14.96 -12.76 36.72
N LEU A 114 15.82 -12.04 37.44
CA LEU A 114 17.21 -11.79 37.04
C LEU A 114 17.97 -13.10 36.78
N PRO A 115 18.81 -13.17 35.74
CA PRO A 115 19.48 -14.40 35.36
C PRO A 115 20.55 -14.80 36.38
N LEU A 116 20.59 -16.10 36.70
CA LEU A 116 21.33 -16.74 37.80
C LEU A 116 22.87 -16.66 37.73
N TRP A 117 23.46 -16.15 36.64
CA TRP A 117 24.93 -16.10 36.48
C TRP A 117 25.59 -14.89 37.14
N LYS A 118 24.80 -13.98 37.76
CA LYS A 118 25.33 -12.83 38.51
C LYS A 118 25.73 -13.13 39.97
N SER A 119 25.59 -14.37 40.44
CA SER A 119 26.06 -14.75 41.77
C SER A 119 27.33 -15.58 41.67
N CYS A 120 28.50 -14.93 41.59
CA CYS A 120 29.78 -15.48 42.02
C CYS A 120 30.90 -14.42 41.97
N SER A 121 31.21 -13.83 43.14
CA SER A 121 32.53 -13.42 43.64
C SER A 121 32.27 -12.43 44.79
N GLY A 122 32.44 -12.79 46.06
CA GLY A 122 33.67 -13.36 46.62
C GLY A 122 34.42 -12.21 47.28
#